data_AF-A0A1Y1XWJ4-F1
#
_entry.id   AF-A0A1Y1XWJ4-F1
#
_cell.length_a   1.000
_cell.length_b   1.000
_cell.length_c   1.000
_cell.angle_alpha   90.00
_cell.angle_beta   90.00
_cell.angle_gamma   90.00
#
_symmetry.space_group_name_H-M   'P 1'
#
loop_
_entity.id
_entity.type
_entity.pdbx_description
1 polymer ?
#
loop_
_entity_poly.entity_id
_entity_poly.type
_entity_poly.pdbx_seq_one_letter_code
_entity_poly.pdbx_strand_id
1 'polypeptide(L)'
;PACFSRPPQIQGYALAPFPSFRVPCNGRTFQDGFPQFYPQPQHLSARDIHEADWLQFMQELSDEGRLKGGQKVTASILPIAMHVGATGFLITRAIEKRMKKGNVGKAAAKIDIWNYCFFNARGVNITLFQGP
;
A
#
# COMPACT_ATOMS: atom_id res chain seq x y z
N PRO A 1 -10.69 4.35 5.68
CA PRO A 1 -10.17 5.10 6.85
C PRO A 1 -10.70 6.53 6.89
N ALA A 2 -10.82 7.16 8.06
CA ALA A 2 -11.25 8.57 8.16
C ALA A 2 -10.27 9.53 7.44
N CYS A 3 -8.99 9.18 7.43
CA CYS A 3 -7.94 9.95 6.75
C CYS A 3 -8.11 10.01 5.22
N PHE A 4 -8.91 9.15 4.60
CA PHE A 4 -9.18 9.17 3.16
C PHE A 4 -9.98 10.41 2.74
N SER A 5 -10.76 10.99 3.64
CA SER A 5 -11.50 12.22 3.37
C SER A 5 -10.68 13.48 3.64
N ARG A 6 -9.46 13.35 4.18
CA ARG A 6 -8.61 14.50 4.52
C ARG A 6 -7.86 14.96 3.26
N PRO A 7 -8.09 16.20 2.78
CA PRO A 7 -7.37 16.73 1.63
C PRO A 7 -5.86 16.84 1.93
N PRO A 8 -4.98 16.58 0.97
CA PRO A 8 -3.53 16.58 1.20
C PRO A 8 -3.03 18.00 1.47
N GLN A 9 -2.36 18.20 2.61
CA GLN A 9 -1.73 19.47 2.99
C GLN A 9 -0.20 19.35 2.91
N ILE A 10 0.32 19.28 1.68
CA ILE A 10 1.76 19.12 1.44
C ILE A 10 2.49 20.44 1.72
N GLN A 11 3.52 20.40 2.55
CA GLN A 11 4.32 21.58 2.86
C GLN A 11 5.17 21.96 1.63
N GLY A 12 5.29 23.26 1.31
CA GLY A 12 5.92 23.71 0.06
C GLY A 12 7.39 23.27 -0.12
N TYR A 13 8.15 23.13 0.95
CA TYR A 13 9.53 22.60 0.89
C TYR A 13 9.60 21.09 0.67
N ALA A 14 8.48 20.37 0.83
CA ALA A 14 8.40 18.94 0.64
C ALA A 14 8.36 18.55 -0.83
N LEU A 15 8.40 19.48 -1.79
CA LEU A 15 8.43 19.20 -3.24
C LEU A 15 9.68 18.41 -3.68
N ALA A 16 10.73 18.36 -2.86
CA ALA A 16 11.89 17.51 -3.11
C ALA A 16 11.49 16.03 -3.28
N PRO A 17 12.25 15.25 -4.09
CA PRO A 17 12.00 13.82 -4.25
C PRO A 17 11.94 13.10 -2.90
N PHE A 18 10.92 12.27 -2.71
CA PHE A 18 10.74 11.53 -1.47
C PHE A 18 11.78 10.41 -1.36
N PRO A 19 12.57 10.33 -0.27
CA PRO A 19 13.59 9.31 -0.13
C PRO A 19 12.94 7.92 0.00
N SER A 20 13.37 6.98 -0.84
CA SER A 20 12.87 5.61 -0.75
C SER A 20 13.38 4.94 0.53
N PHE A 21 12.47 4.29 1.27
CA PHE A 21 12.81 3.48 2.43
C PHE A 21 12.09 2.14 2.37
N ARG A 22 12.51 1.20 3.21
CA ARG A 22 11.92 -0.15 3.30
C ARG A 22 11.43 -0.39 4.71
N VAL A 23 10.30 -1.06 4.82
CA VAL A 23 9.77 -1.55 6.08
C VAL A 23 9.63 -3.07 5.99
N PRO A 24 10.52 -3.83 6.67
CA PRO A 24 10.42 -5.28 6.68
C PRO A 24 9.19 -5.73 7.47
N CYS A 25 8.64 -6.90 7.13
CA CYS A 25 7.69 -7.59 8.00
C CYS A 25 8.40 -8.01 9.30
N ASN A 26 7.65 -8.29 10.37
CA ASN A 26 8.24 -8.77 11.63
C ASN A 26 8.89 -10.15 11.49
N GLY A 27 8.53 -10.91 10.46
CA GLY A 27 9.07 -12.24 10.17
C GLY A 27 9.37 -12.44 8.69
N ARG A 28 9.27 -13.69 8.24
CA ARG A 28 9.60 -14.09 6.85
C ARG A 28 8.42 -13.94 5.90
N THR A 29 7.21 -13.77 6.44
CA THR A 29 5.98 -13.72 5.67
C THR A 29 5.10 -12.54 6.10
N PHE A 30 4.19 -12.14 5.21
CA PHE A 30 3.17 -11.13 5.49
C PHE A 30 2.25 -11.47 6.68
N GLN A 31 2.14 -12.76 7.01
CA GLN A 31 1.31 -13.23 8.13
C GLN A 31 1.93 -12.91 9.48
N ASP A 32 3.25 -12.69 9.53
CA ASP A 32 3.98 -12.33 10.74
C ASP A 32 3.71 -10.87 11.14
N GLY A 33 2.94 -10.14 10.32
CA GLY A 33 2.55 -8.76 10.54
C GLY A 33 3.68 -7.79 10.24
N PHE A 34 3.39 -6.54 10.54
CA PHE A 34 4.29 -5.43 10.26
C PHE A 34 4.65 -4.67 11.53
N PRO A 35 5.82 -4.02 11.56
CA PRO A 35 6.25 -3.27 12.71
C PRO A 35 5.40 -2.00 12.86
N GLN A 36 4.90 -1.78 14.07
CA GLN A 36 4.04 -0.65 14.43
C GLN A 36 4.91 0.54 14.83
N PHE A 37 5.64 1.10 13.85
CA PHE A 37 6.42 2.32 14.03
C PHE A 37 6.22 3.26 12.85
N TYR A 38 6.52 4.55 13.08
CA TYR A 38 6.39 5.59 12.09
C TYR A 38 7.74 5.91 11.42
N PRO A 39 7.96 5.49 10.15
CA PRO A 39 9.24 5.66 9.48
C PRO A 39 9.41 7.08 8.94
N GLN A 40 10.65 7.56 8.91
CA GLN A 40 10.99 8.86 8.31
C GLN A 40 10.04 10.01 8.75
N PRO A 41 9.83 10.26 10.07
CA PRO A 41 8.78 11.16 10.56
C PRO A 41 8.78 12.54 9.90
N GLN A 42 9.96 13.12 9.67
CA GLN A 42 10.11 14.42 9.04
C GLN A 42 9.64 14.42 7.57
N HIS A 43 9.95 13.37 6.81
CA HIS A 43 9.56 13.27 5.40
C HIS A 43 8.07 12.93 5.24
N LEU A 44 7.53 12.02 6.06
CA LEU A 44 6.12 11.65 5.99
C LEU A 44 5.21 12.79 6.45
N SER A 45 5.53 13.47 7.56
CA SER A 45 4.72 14.59 8.06
C SER A 45 4.74 15.80 7.12
N ALA A 46 5.86 16.05 6.45
CA ALA A 46 5.95 17.10 5.41
C ALA A 46 5.02 16.83 4.21
N ARG A 47 4.59 15.57 4.02
CA ARG A 47 3.61 15.13 3.01
C ARG A 47 2.21 14.92 3.58
N ASP A 48 1.89 15.40 4.79
CA ASP A 48 0.59 15.20 5.48
C ASP A 48 0.22 13.72 5.69
N ILE A 49 1.25 12.88 5.89
CA ILE A 49 1.09 11.50 6.35
C ILE A 49 1.43 11.51 7.83
N HIS A 50 0.46 11.38 8.72
CA HIS A 50 0.71 11.35 10.16
C HIS A 50 0.95 9.92 10.65
N GLU A 51 1.54 9.81 11.84
CA GLU A 51 1.79 8.54 12.50
C GLU A 51 0.51 7.69 12.63
N ALA A 52 -0.61 8.29 13.02
CA ALA A 52 -1.88 7.58 13.15
C ALA A 52 -2.36 6.97 11.81
N ASP A 53 -2.19 7.68 10.69
CA ASP A 53 -2.58 7.17 9.37
C ASP A 53 -1.69 6.00 8.97
N TRP A 54 -0.38 6.13 9.23
CA TRP A 54 0.60 5.10 8.95
C TRP A 54 0.36 3.83 9.78
N LEU A 55 0.15 3.97 11.09
CA LEU A 55 -0.12 2.83 11.98
C LEU A 55 -1.46 2.16 11.61
N GLN A 56 -2.48 2.94 11.24
CA GLN A 56 -3.73 2.38 10.72
C GLN A 56 -3.51 1.57 9.45
N PHE A 57 -2.73 2.09 8.50
CA PHE A 57 -2.36 1.36 7.29
C PHE A 57 -1.66 0.04 7.60
N MET A 58 -0.66 0.06 8.49
CA MET A 58 0.11 -1.14 8.87
C MET A 58 -0.75 -2.17 9.61
N GLN A 59 -1.68 -1.72 10.45
CA GLN A 59 -2.65 -2.58 11.12
C GLN A 59 -3.61 -3.23 10.11
N GLU A 60 -4.21 -2.46 9.19
CA GLU A 60 -5.09 -3.02 8.16
C GLU A 60 -4.34 -4.01 7.25
N LEU A 61 -3.08 -3.73 6.92
CA LEU A 61 -2.25 -4.62 6.11
C LEU A 61 -1.93 -5.93 6.85
N SER A 62 -1.68 -5.85 8.16
CA SER A 62 -1.46 -7.02 9.02
C SER A 62 -2.74 -7.85 9.16
N ASP A 63 -3.90 -7.22 9.35
CA ASP A 63 -5.17 -7.92 9.50
C ASP A 63 -5.57 -8.62 8.20
N GLU A 64 -5.41 -7.95 7.06
CA GLU A 64 -5.68 -8.53 5.74
C GLU A 64 -4.72 -9.69 5.42
N GLY A 65 -3.44 -9.54 5.80
CA GLY A 65 -2.42 -10.58 5.67
C GLY A 65 -2.65 -11.79 6.59
N ARG A 66 -3.29 -11.58 7.76
CA ARG A 66 -3.60 -12.59 8.78
C ARG A 66 -4.94 -13.30 8.56
N LEU A 67 -5.79 -12.84 7.63
CA LEU A 67 -7.08 -13.48 7.35
C LEU A 67 -6.89 -14.98 7.10
N LYS A 68 -7.38 -15.77 8.07
CA LYS A 68 -7.30 -17.22 8.18
C LYS A 68 -7.70 -17.87 6.86
N GLY A 69 -6.94 -18.88 6.42
CA GLY A 69 -7.31 -19.70 5.27
C GLY A 69 -8.76 -20.17 5.42
N GLY A 70 -9.66 -19.68 4.56
CA GLY A 70 -11.07 -20.06 4.63
C GLY A 70 -12.06 -19.13 3.93
N GLN A 71 -11.85 -17.82 3.86
CA GLN A 71 -12.80 -16.95 3.16
C GLN A 71 -12.38 -16.69 1.71
N LYS A 72 -13.08 -17.41 0.82
CA LYS A 72 -13.12 -17.21 -0.63
C LYS A 72 -13.70 -15.81 -0.88
N VAL A 73 -12.82 -14.82 -1.03
CA VAL A 73 -13.23 -13.47 -1.45
C VAL A 73 -13.63 -13.56 -2.91
N THR A 74 -14.94 -13.53 -3.18
CA THR A 74 -15.48 -13.18 -4.49
C THR A 74 -15.24 -11.68 -4.69
N ALA A 75 -14.02 -11.32 -5.09
CA ALA A 75 -13.73 -9.95 -5.49
C ALA A 75 -14.35 -9.73 -6.87
N SER A 76 -15.47 -9.00 -6.90
CA SER A 76 -15.94 -8.34 -8.11
C SER A 76 -14.77 -7.52 -8.65
N ILE A 77 -14.25 -7.96 -9.79
CA ILE A 77 -13.15 -7.33 -10.49
C ILE A 77 -13.66 -5.94 -10.90
N LEU A 78 -13.30 -4.89 -10.16
CA LEU A 78 -13.37 -3.55 -10.73
C LEU A 78 -12.17 -3.44 -11.69
N PRO A 79 -12.39 -3.30 -13.00
CA PRO A 79 -11.30 -2.98 -13.89
C PRO A 79 -10.86 -1.56 -13.55
N ILE A 80 -9.72 -1.42 -12.87
CA ILE A 80 -9.01 -0.14 -12.84
C ILE A 80 -8.41 0.00 -14.24
N ALA A 81 -9.21 0.52 -15.17
CA ALA A 81 -8.79 0.84 -16.52
C ALA A 81 -7.83 2.04 -16.47
N MET A 82 -6.56 1.76 -16.21
CA MET A 82 -5.49 2.74 -16.35
C MET A 82 -5.33 3.06 -17.84
N HIS A 83 -5.65 4.29 -18.24
CA HIS A 83 -5.43 4.83 -19.58
C HIS A 83 -3.95 5.04 -19.86
N VAL A 84 -3.20 3.97 -20.10
CA VAL A 84 -1.84 4.05 -20.64
C VAL A 84 -1.69 2.94 -21.68
N GLY A 85 -1.18 3.30 -22.86
CA GLY A 85 -1.14 2.48 -24.09
C GLY A 85 -0.48 1.10 -23.96
N ALA A 86 -0.21 0.46 -25.09
CA ALA A 86 0.10 -0.98 -25.27
C ALA A 86 1.04 -1.68 -24.26
N THR A 87 1.84 -0.95 -23.49
CA THR A 87 2.64 -1.42 -22.35
C THR A 87 1.83 -1.73 -21.07
N GLY A 88 0.60 -1.24 -20.93
CA GLY A 88 -0.26 -1.51 -19.77
C GLY A 88 -0.72 -2.96 -19.65
N PHE A 89 -0.90 -3.66 -20.78
CA PHE A 89 -1.57 -4.98 -20.81
C PHE A 89 -0.73 -6.13 -20.21
N LEU A 90 0.60 -6.03 -20.27
CA LEU A 90 1.51 -7.09 -19.79
C LEU A 90 1.72 -7.01 -18.27
N ILE A 91 1.71 -5.80 -17.71
CA ILE A 91 1.83 -5.58 -16.26
C ILE A 91 0.56 -6.09 -15.56
N THR A 92 -0.62 -5.86 -16.16
CA THR A 92 -1.90 -6.35 -15.61
C THR A 92 -1.95 -7.87 -15.47
N ARG A 93 -1.54 -8.63 -16.49
CA ARG A 93 -1.60 -10.11 -16.44
C ARG A 93 -0.63 -10.75 -15.44
N ALA A 94 0.56 -10.17 -15.26
CA ALA A 94 1.52 -10.66 -14.28
C ALA A 94 1.05 -10.42 -12.84
N ILE A 95 0.43 -9.25 -12.59
CA ILE A 95 -0.22 -8.91 -11.33
C ILE A 95 -1.43 -9.83 -11.11
N GLU A 96 -2.30 -10.03 -12.10
CA GLU A 96 -3.45 -10.95 -12.04
C GLU A 96 -3.05 -12.40 -11.72
N LYS A 97 -1.97 -12.91 -12.32
CA LYS A 97 -1.49 -14.28 -12.07
C LYS A 97 -0.90 -14.45 -10.67
N ARG A 98 -0.36 -13.37 -10.08
CA ARG A 98 0.18 -13.34 -8.70
C ARG A 98 -0.91 -13.10 -7.65
N MET A 99 -1.92 -12.29 -7.98
CA MET A 99 -3.12 -12.08 -7.15
C MET A 99 -3.95 -13.37 -6.98
N LYS A 100 -3.86 -14.31 -7.93
CA LYS A 100 -4.51 -15.63 -7.83
C LYS A 100 -3.96 -16.54 -6.73
N LYS A 101 -2.92 -16.16 -5.97
CA LYS A 101 -2.29 -17.05 -4.96
C LYS A 101 -2.15 -16.38 -3.59
N GLY A 102 -3.21 -16.42 -2.78
CA GLY A 102 -3.14 -16.28 -1.32
C GLY A 102 -3.01 -14.85 -0.76
N ASN A 103 -2.49 -14.75 0.47
CA ASN A 103 -2.49 -13.53 1.28
C ASN A 103 -1.68 -12.36 0.68
N VAL A 104 -0.70 -12.65 -0.18
CA VAL A 104 0.07 -11.63 -0.91
C VAL A 104 -0.83 -10.82 -1.85
N GLY A 105 -1.78 -11.47 -2.51
CA GLY A 105 -2.74 -10.79 -3.40
C GLY A 105 -3.65 -9.84 -2.63
N LYS A 106 -4.06 -10.22 -1.41
CA LYS A 106 -4.89 -9.37 -0.55
C LYS A 106 -4.12 -8.16 -0.02
N ALA A 107 -2.87 -8.37 0.42
CA ALA A 107 -1.99 -7.29 0.85
C ALA A 107 -1.70 -6.30 -0.30
N ALA A 108 -1.46 -6.80 -1.52
CA ALA A 108 -1.29 -5.96 -2.70
C ALA A 108 -2.55 -5.11 -2.99
N ALA A 109 -3.73 -5.73 -2.98
CA ALA A 109 -4.99 -5.00 -3.19
C ALA A 109 -5.24 -3.92 -2.11
N LYS A 110 -4.89 -4.22 -0.84
CA LYS A 110 -4.98 -3.24 0.25
C LYS A 110 -4.03 -2.06 0.01
N ILE A 111 -2.80 -2.32 -0.43
CA ILE A 111 -1.83 -1.28 -0.80
C ILE A 111 -2.36 -0.43 -1.95
N ASP A 112 -2.92 -1.04 -2.99
CA ASP A 112 -3.47 -0.31 -4.14
C ASP A 112 -4.58 0.67 -3.72
N ILE A 113 -5.49 0.23 -2.83
CA ILE A 113 -6.55 1.09 -2.27
C ILE A 113 -5.95 2.26 -1.50
N TRP A 114 -4.97 2.02 -0.62
CA TRP A 114 -4.34 3.07 0.17
C TRP A 114 -3.52 4.04 -0.69
N ASN A 115 -2.82 3.55 -1.71
CA ASN A 115 -2.11 4.40 -2.66
C ASN A 115 -3.09 5.32 -3.40
N TYR A 116 -4.17 4.74 -3.95
CA TYR A 116 -5.18 5.49 -4.69
C TYR A 116 -5.88 6.55 -3.81
N CYS A 117 -6.35 6.16 -2.63
CA CYS A 117 -7.14 7.02 -1.76
C CYS A 117 -6.32 8.02 -0.94
N PHE A 118 -5.04 7.74 -0.66
CA PHE A 118 -4.29 8.48 0.36
C PHE A 118 -2.85 8.84 -0.01
N PHE A 119 -2.00 7.86 -0.35
CA PHE A 119 -0.56 8.13 -0.51
C PHE A 119 -0.20 8.86 -1.81
N ASN A 120 -0.82 8.52 -2.94
CA ASN A 120 -0.48 9.12 -4.24
C ASN A 120 -0.80 10.62 -4.26
N ALA A 121 -1.92 11.01 -3.64
CA ALA A 121 -2.29 12.42 -3.46
C ALA A 121 -1.27 13.21 -2.61
N ARG A 122 -0.42 12.50 -1.86
CA ARG A 122 0.65 13.04 -1.00
C ARG A 122 2.05 12.87 -1.63
N GLY A 123 2.13 12.38 -2.87
CA GLY A 123 3.39 12.20 -3.58
C GLY A 123 4.23 11.03 -3.06
N VAL A 124 3.61 10.06 -2.39
CA VAL A 124 4.24 8.83 -1.90
C VAL A 124 3.55 7.63 -2.55
N ASN A 125 4.33 6.60 -2.91
CA ASN A 125 3.80 5.37 -3.46
C ASN A 125 4.37 4.17 -2.71
N ILE A 126 3.50 3.32 -2.18
CA ILE A 126 3.88 2.13 -1.40
C ILE A 126 3.86 0.91 -2.32
N THR A 127 4.89 0.07 -2.25
CA THR A 127 4.96 -1.17 -3.03
C THR A 127 5.48 -2.33 -2.20
N LEU A 128 5.05 -3.54 -2.52
CA LEU A 128 5.66 -4.76 -1.98
C LEU A 128 6.99 -5.02 -2.67
N PHE A 129 8.00 -5.37 -1.88
CA PHE A 129 9.26 -5.91 -2.37
C PHE A 129 9.50 -7.29 -1.74
N GLN A 130 10.17 -8.17 -2.47
CA GLN A 130 10.67 -9.42 -1.91
C GLN A 130 12.04 -9.13 -1.29
N GLY A 131 12.20 -9.44 0.00
CA GLY A 131 13.49 -9.38 0.66
C GLY A 131 14.50 -10.40 0.09
N PRO A 132 15.80 -10.23 0.38
CA PRO A 132 16.81 -11.23 0.04
C PRO A 132 16.51 -12.61 0.66
#